data_AF-A0A3M1KSZ5-F1
#
_entry.id   AF-A0A3M1KSZ5-F1
#
_cell.length_a   1.000
_cell.length_b   1.000
_cell.length_c   1.000
_cell.angle_alpha   90.00
_cell.angle_beta   90.00
_cell.angle_gamma   90.00
#
_symmetry.space_group_name_H-M   'P 1'
#
loop_
_entity.id
_entity.type
_entity.pdbx_description
1 polymer ?
#
loop_
_entity_poly.entity_id
_entity_poly.type
_entity_poly.pdbx_seq_one_letter_code
_entity_poly.pdbx_strand_id
1 'polypeptide(L)' 'VKVRSGRLDPLEAVDERKQRHLSRVAFDFLKRHGMLGRPARFDVVAVDGKTLECTHVADAFDVALDY' A
#
# COMPACT_ATOMS: atom_id res chain seq x y z
N VAL A 1 -7.81 4.43 -2.19
CA VAL A 1 -7.30 5.58 -2.99
C VAL A 1 -7.19 6.80 -2.09
N LYS A 2 -6.07 7.52 -2.07
CA LYS A 2 -5.88 8.76 -1.30
C LYS A 2 -5.33 9.82 -2.25
N VAL A 3 -5.97 10.98 -2.30
CA VAL A 3 -5.55 12.13 -3.12
C VAL A 3 -4.82 13.13 -2.21
N ARG A 4 -3.70 13.68 -2.69
CA ARG A 4 -3.01 14.82 -2.06
C ARG A 4 -2.68 15.86 -3.12
N SER A 5 -2.70 17.14 -2.75
CA SER A 5 -2.27 18.25 -3.60
C SER A 5 -0.78 18.53 -3.38
N GLY A 6 0.01 18.59 -4.44
CA GLY A 6 1.45 18.88 -4.39
C GLY A 6 2.32 17.66 -4.68
N ARG A 7 3.59 17.91 -5.01
CA ARG A 7 4.58 16.87 -5.31
C ARG A 7 5.15 16.34 -4.00
N LEU A 8 4.56 15.26 -3.48
CA LEU A 8 5.01 14.54 -2.29
C LEU A 8 5.52 13.16 -2.70
N ASP A 9 6.44 12.61 -1.91
CA ASP A 9 6.93 11.26 -2.12
C ASP A 9 5.74 10.26 -2.02
N PRO A 10 5.55 9.37 -3.02
CA PRO A 10 4.51 8.34 -2.97
C PRO A 10 4.50 7.53 -1.66
N LEU A 11 5.68 7.27 -1.08
CA LEU A 11 5.82 6.51 0.16
C LEU A 11 5.36 7.31 1.38
N GLU A 12 5.62 8.62 1.42
CA GLU A 12 5.09 9.52 2.48
C GLU A 12 3.56 9.55 2.49
N ALA A 13 2.91 9.29 1.35
CA ALA A 13 1.47 9.22 1.29
C ALA A 13 0.90 7.98 2.02
N VAL A 14 1.71 6.93 2.22
CA VAL A 14 1.37 5.68 2.93
C VAL A 14 2.09 5.62 4.27
N ASP A 15 1.65 6.47 5.20
CA ASP A 15 2.13 6.51 6.58
C ASP A 15 2.02 5.15 7.32
N GLU A 16 2.76 4.99 8.41
CA GLU A 16 2.78 3.76 9.24
C GLU A 16 1.38 3.30 9.68
N ARG A 17 0.47 4.24 9.93
CA ARG A 17 -0.91 3.91 10.32
C ARG A 17 -1.64 3.23 9.17
N LYS A 18 -1.46 3.71 7.94
CA LYS A 18 -2.01 3.07 6.74
C LYS A 18 -1.34 1.74 6.44
N GLN A 19 -0.02 1.64 6.58
CA GLN A 19 0.69 0.38 6.40
C GLN A 19 0.08 -0.69 7.31
N ARG A 20 -0.04 -0.40 8.62
CA ARG A 20 -0.70 -1.30 9.59
C ARG A 20 -2.12 -1.67 9.20
N HIS A 21 -2.93 -0.70 8.78
CA HIS A 21 -4.31 -0.98 8.36
C HIS A 21 -4.37 -1.89 7.13
N LEU A 22 -3.58 -1.60 6.09
CA LEU A 22 -3.52 -2.40 4.87
C LEU A 22 -2.99 -3.80 5.14
N SER A 23 -1.99 -3.94 6.01
CA SER A 23 -1.49 -5.24 6.45
C SER A 23 -2.56 -6.09 7.13
N ARG A 24 -3.38 -5.50 8.02
CA ARG A 24 -4.50 -6.22 8.66
C ARG A 24 -5.57 -6.64 7.65
N VAL A 25 -5.94 -5.75 6.72
CA VAL A 25 -6.94 -6.06 5.68
C VAL A 25 -6.45 -7.17 4.75
N ALA A 26 -5.19 -7.12 4.33
CA ALA A 26 -4.58 -8.16 3.50
C ALA A 26 -4.56 -9.51 4.23
N PHE A 27 -4.16 -9.53 5.51
CA PHE A 27 -4.20 -10.74 6.33
C PHE A 27 -5.60 -11.33 6.42
N ASP A 28 -6.62 -10.52 6.71
CA ASP A 28 -8.01 -10.95 6.80
C ASP A 28 -8.52 -11.49 5.46
N PHE A 29 -8.16 -10.84 4.35
CA PHE A 29 -8.49 -11.31 3.01
C PHE A 29 -7.89 -12.69 2.74
N LEU A 30 -6.59 -12.85 2.98
CA LEU A 30 -5.88 -14.12 2.77
C LEU A 30 -6.46 -15.23 3.66
N LYS A 31 -6.76 -14.93 4.93
CA LYS A 31 -7.40 -15.86 5.86
C LYS A 31 -8.76 -16.34 5.36
N ARG A 32 -9.63 -15.42 4.95
CA ARG A 32 -10.99 -15.75 4.49
C ARG A 32 -11.01 -16.62 3.24
N HIS A 33 -9.97 -16.54 2.42
CA HIS A 33 -9.86 -17.31 1.18
C HIS A 33 -8.93 -18.53 1.29
N GLY A 34 -8.48 -18.90 2.49
CA GLY A 34 -7.59 -20.05 2.68
C GLY A 34 -6.22 -19.89 2.01
N MET A 35 -5.75 -18.64 1.86
CA MET A 35 -4.52 -18.27 1.17
C MET A 35 -3.40 -17.83 2.13
N LEU A 36 -3.52 -18.11 3.42
CA LEU A 36 -2.43 -17.89 4.37
C LEU A 36 -1.16 -18.65 3.92
N GLY A 37 -0.01 -18.01 4.08
CA GLY A 37 1.28 -18.54 3.62
C GLY A 37 1.61 -18.25 2.15
N ARG A 38 0.69 -17.67 1.37
CA ARG A 38 1.02 -17.15 0.05
C ARG A 38 1.75 -15.80 0.17
N PRO A 39 2.76 -15.52 -0.68
CA PRO A 39 3.40 -14.21 -0.72
C PRO A 39 2.37 -13.10 -1.01
N ALA A 40 2.46 -12.01 -0.26
CA ALA A 40 1.70 -10.79 -0.50
C ALA A 40 2.66 -9.61 -0.52
N ARG A 41 2.49 -8.72 -1.49
CA ARG A 41 3.28 -7.48 -1.63
C ARG A 41 2.36 -6.27 -1.59
N PHE A 42 2.89 -5.16 -1.12
CA PHE A 42 2.15 -3.90 -1.09
C PHE A 42 2.77 -2.92 -2.09
N ASP A 43 2.09 -2.71 -3.21
CA ASP A 43 2.53 -1.77 -4.23
C ASP A 43 1.91 -0.38 -4.01
N VAL A 44 2.65 0.68 -4.33
CA VAL A 44 2.15 2.06 -4.35
C VAL A 44 2.18 2.59 -5.77
N VAL A 45 1.03 3.03 -6.27
CA VAL A 45 0.93 3.72 -7.56
C VAL A 45 0.56 5.18 -7.30
N ALA A 46 1.47 6.09 -7.61
CA ALA A 46 1.21 7.52 -7.62
C ALA A 46 0.73 7.93 -9.01
N VAL A 47 -0.29 8.79 -9.04
CA VAL A 47 -0.85 9.36 -10.28
C VAL A 47 -0.79 10.87 -10.15
N ASP A 48 -0.09 11.53 -11.06
CA ASP A 48 -0.09 12.98 -11.15
C ASP A 48 -1.35 13.42 -11.90
N GLY A 49 -2.25 14.12 -11.22
CA GLY A 49 -3.51 14.60 -11.81
C GLY A 49 -3.35 15.71 -12.86
N LYS A 50 -2.16 16.32 -12.99
CA LYS A 50 -1.86 17.35 -14.00
C LYS A 50 -1.20 16.76 -15.23
N THR A 51 -0.20 15.92 -15.05
CA THR A 51 0.55 15.32 -16.18
C THR A 51 -0.05 13.98 -16.64
N LEU A 52 -0.94 13.39 -15.83
CA LEU A 52 -1.46 12.02 -16.00
C LEU A 52 -0.38 10.94 -15.96
N GLU A 53 0.82 11.27 -15.48
CA GLU A 53 1.90 10.32 -15.31
C GLU A 53 1.63 9.43 -14.10
N CYS A 54 1.96 8.15 -14.27
CA CYS A 54 1.89 7.16 -13.21
C CYS A 54 3.30 6.73 -12.79
N THR A 55 3.58 6.74 -11.49
CA THR A 55 4.79 6.16 -10.92
C THR A 55 4.39 4.94 -10.08
N HIS A 56 4.96 3.78 -10.41
CA HIS A 56 4.73 2.54 -9.67
C HIS A 56 5.95 2.21 -8.82
N VAL A 57 5.74 2.16 -7.51
CA VAL A 57 6.69 1.64 -6.54
C VAL A 57 6.22 0.23 -6.18
N ALA A 58 6.92 -0.76 -6.72
CA ALA A 58 6.68 -2.16 -6.37
C ALA A 58 7.27 -2.45 -4.99
N ASP A 59 6.60 -3.30 -4.22
CA ASP A 59 7.06 -3.75 -2.89
C ASP A 59 7.43 -2.57 -1.98
N ALA A 60 6.52 -1.60 -1.91
CA ALA A 60 6.72 -0.30 -1.31
C ALA A 60 6.93 -0.34 0.21
N PHE A 61 6.44 -1.39 0.88
CA PHE A 61 6.65 -1.61 2.31
C PHE A 61 6.37 -3.06 2.71
N ASP A 62 7.04 -3.51 3.77
CA ASP A 62 6.82 -4.81 4.43
C ASP A 62 5.53 -4.83 5.26
N VAL A 63 5.08 -6.03 5.63
CA VAL A 63 3.91 -6.18 6.49
C VAL A 63 4.14 -5.49 7.86
N ALA A 64 3.28 -4.55 8.21
CA ALA A 64 3.32 -3.85 9.50
C ALA A 64 2.26 -4.44 10.44
N LEU A 65 2.55 -5.59 11.04
CA LEU A 65 1.73 -6.20 12.08
C LEU A 65 2.58 -6.40 13.33
N ASP A 66 2.19 -5.74 14.42
CA ASP A 66 2.76 -5.99 15.73
C ASP A 66 2.08 -7.25 16.31
N TYR A 67 2.88 -8.26 16.69
CA TYR A 67 2.43 -9.47 17.39
C TYR A 67 2.94 -9.46 18.84
#